data_AF-K6Z0L7-F1
#
_entry.id   AF-K6Z0L7-F1
#
_cell.length_a   1.000
_cell.length_b   1.000
_cell.length_c   1.000
_cell.angle_alpha   90.00
_cell.angle_beta   90.00
_cell.angle_gamma   90.00
#
_symmetry.space_group_name_H-M   'P 1'
#
loop_
_entity.id
_entity.type
_entity.pdbx_description
1 polymer ?
#
loop_
_entity_poly.entity_id
_entity_poly.type
_entity_poly.pdbx_seq_one_letter_code
_entity_poly.pdbx_strand_id
1 'polypeptide(L)' 'MWDLILHDPVAWGSILGIGIMVAMAAYYVYLFIHNTKDDL' A
#
# COMPACT_ATOMS: atom_id res chain seq x y z
N MET A 1 -22.02 5.38 10.18
CA MET A 1 -20.74 4.71 9.84
C MET A 1 -20.10 5.30 8.58
N TRP A 2 -20.83 5.38 7.46
CA TRP A 2 -20.32 6.01 6.23
C TRP A 2 -19.88 7.47 6.41
N ASP A 3 -20.59 8.25 7.20
CA ASP A 3 -20.24 9.64 7.54
C ASP A 3 -18.85 9.76 8.20
N LEU A 4 -18.52 8.82 9.08
CA LEU A 4 -17.25 8.78 9.79
C LEU A 4 -16.09 8.47 8.84
N ILE A 5 -16.28 7.59 7.86
CA ILE A 5 -15.23 7.27 6.87
C ILE A 5 -15.04 8.43 5.89
N LEU A 6 -16.12 9.12 5.52
CA LEU A 6 -16.08 10.17 4.50
C LEU A 6 -15.63 11.53 5.04
N HIS A 7 -15.92 11.86 6.30
CA HIS A 7 -15.65 13.18 6.87
C HIS A 7 -14.62 13.20 8.00
N ASP A 8 -14.21 12.05 8.55
CA ASP A 8 -13.18 12.02 9.60
C ASP A 8 -11.77 12.06 8.97
N PRO A 9 -10.97 13.12 9.20
CA PRO A 9 -9.60 13.20 8.72
C PRO A 9 -8.71 12.06 9.22
N VAL A 10 -9.00 11.48 10.39
CA VAL A 10 -8.24 10.33 10.94
C VAL A 10 -8.47 9.07 10.11
N ALA A 11 -9.70 8.85 9.63
CA ALA A 11 -10.03 7.72 8.78
C ALA A 11 -9.30 7.81 7.43
N TRP A 12 -9.27 9.00 6.82
CA TRP A 12 -8.52 9.25 5.57
C TRP A 12 -7.01 9.08 5.74
N GLY A 13 -6.44 9.56 6.86
CA GLY A 13 -5.02 9.34 7.17
C GLY A 13 -4.68 7.85 7.28
N SER A 14 -5.56 7.07 7.90
CA SER A 14 -5.40 5.62 8.05
C SER A 14 -5.53 4.88 6.70
N ILE A 15 -6.48 5.27 5.85
CA ILE A 15 -6.65 4.72 4.49
C ILE A 15 -5.40 4.99 3.64
N LEU A 16 -4.87 6.21 3.69
CA LEU A 16 -3.63 6.57 3.00
C LEU A 16 -2.45 5.74 3.51
N GLY A 17 -2.32 5.58 4.82
CA GLY A 17 -1.27 4.75 5.43
C GLY A 17 -1.33 3.29 4.97
N ILE A 18 -2.52 2.69 4.96
CA ILE A 18 -2.73 1.33 4.44
C ILE A 18 -2.40 1.27 2.95
N GLY A 19 -2.80 2.27 2.16
CA GLY A 19 -2.49 2.36 0.74
C GLY A 19 -0.98 2.35 0.47
N ILE A 20 -0.21 3.14 1.23
CA ILE A 20 1.26 3.18 1.14
C ILE A 20 1.85 1.81 1.49
N MET A 21 1.38 1.16 2.56
CA MET A 21 1.89 -0.15 2.97
C MET A 21 1.68 -1.21 1.88
N VAL A 22 0.50 -1.24 1.25
CA VAL A 22 0.20 -2.15 0.15
C VAL A 22 1.06 -1.84 -1.08
N ALA A 23 1.23 -0.56 -1.43
CA ALA A 23 2.07 -0.16 -2.55
C ALA A 23 3.55 -0.55 -2.34
N MET A 24 4.08 -0.34 -1.14
CA MET A 24 5.44 -0.75 -0.77
C MET A 24 5.60 -2.27 -0.84
N ALA A 25 4.64 -3.04 -0.31
CA ALA A 25 4.68 -4.49 -0.40
C ALA A 25 4.68 -4.99 -1.85
N ALA A 26 3.83 -4.42 -2.71
CA ALA A 26 3.82 -4.74 -4.14
C ALA A 26 5.14 -4.38 -4.82
N TYR A 27 5.73 -3.23 -4.49
CA TYR A 27 7.04 -2.82 -5.01
C TYR A 27 8.15 -3.80 -4.62
N TYR A 28 8.19 -4.27 -3.38
CA TYR A 28 9.18 -5.26 -2.96
C TYR A 28 8.99 -6.62 -3.64
N VAL A 29 7.75 -7.06 -3.83
CA VAL A 29 7.46 -8.28 -4.60
C VAL A 29 7.93 -8.13 -6.05
N TYR A 30 7.68 -6.98 -6.68
CA TYR A 30 8.18 -6.69 -8.01
C TYR A 30 9.71 -6.72 -8.07
N LEU A 31 10.37 -6.06 -7.11
CA LEU A 31 11.83 -6.04 -7.02
C LEU A 31 12.38 -7.46 -6.90
N PHE A 32 11.80 -8.29 -6.04
CA PHE A 32 12.19 -9.69 -5.87
C PHE A 32 12.06 -10.46 -7.19
N ILE A 33 10.91 -10.41 -7.85
CA ILE A 33 10.69 -11.11 -9.12
C ILE A 33 11.66 -10.63 -10.20
N HIS A 34 11.89 -9.31 -10.29
CA HIS A 34 12.76 -8.74 -11.31
C HIS A 34 14.22 -9.16 -11.10
N ASN A 35 14.74 -9.03 -9.89
CA ASN A 35 16.14 -9.39 -9.59
C ASN A 35 16.37 -10.92 -9.64
N THR A 36 15.39 -11.74 -9.22
CA THR A 36 15.51 -13.21 -9.36
C THR A 36 15.49 -13.67 -10.83
N LYS A 37 14.89 -12.91 -11.74
CA LYS A 37 14.90 -13.26 -13.18
C LYS A 37 16.22 -12.91 -13.86
N ASP A 38 16.97 -11.94 -13.35
CA ASP A 38 18.29 -11.59 -13.89
C ASP A 38 19.40 -12.55 -13.38
N ASP A 39 19.17 -13.28 -12.29
CA ASP A 39 20.12 -14.20 -11.66
C ASP A 39 19.90 -15.70 -12.01
N LEU A 40 18.96 -16.04 -12.92
CA LEU A 40 18.68 -17.42 -13.36
C LEU A 40 19.12 -17.67 -14.81
#